data_AF-A0A522X2D8-F1
#
_entry.id   AF-A0A522X2D8-F1
#
_cell.length_a   1.000
_cell.length_b   1.000
_cell.length_c   1.000
_cell.angle_alpha   90.00
_cell.angle_beta   90.00
_cell.angle_gamma   90.00
#
_symmetry.space_group_name_H-M   'P 1'
#
loop_
_entity.id
_entity.type
_entity.pdbx_description
1 polymer ?
#
loop_
_entity_poly.entity_id
_entity_poly.type
_entity_poly.pdbx_seq_one_letter_code
_entity_poly.pdbx_strand_id
1 'polypeptide(L)' 'MPRIEFAHLSPSERLELIEALWESLDGADVPPTKEQGEELDRRLATADADLPSSVPWETIRGEAANRYR' A
#
# COMPACT_ATOMS: atom_id res chain seq x y z
N MET A 1 7.20 19.40 -11.09
CA MET A 1 5.86 18.81 -11.02
C MET A 1 4.91 19.85 -10.43
N PRO A 2 3.74 20.07 -11.02
CA PRO A 2 2.74 20.95 -10.43
C PRO A 2 2.31 20.40 -9.06
N ARG A 3 2.09 21.30 -8.10
CA ARG A 3 1.63 20.95 -6.76
C ARG A 3 0.10 21.00 -6.75
N ILE A 4 -0.53 19.91 -6.33
CA ILE A 4 -1.97 19.89 -6.07
C ILE A 4 -2.19 20.56 -4.71
N GLU A 5 -2.91 21.67 -4.68
CA GLU A 5 -3.21 22.41 -3.46
C GLU A 5 -4.53 21.91 -2.86
N PHE A 6 -4.45 21.19 -1.73
CA PHE A 6 -5.61 20.62 -1.02
C PHE A 6 -5.71 21.09 0.44
N ALA A 7 -4.91 22.10 0.82
CA ALA A 7 -4.87 22.63 2.18
C ALA A 7 -6.23 23.21 2.64
N HIS A 8 -7.07 23.61 1.69
CA HIS A 8 -8.42 24.13 1.93
C HIS A 8 -9.43 23.05 2.34
N LEU A 9 -9.11 21.77 2.12
CA LEU A 9 -9.96 20.64 2.54
C LEU A 9 -9.80 20.36 4.03
N SER A 10 -10.92 20.07 4.68
CA SER A 10 -10.97 19.50 6.03
C SER A 10 -10.31 18.11 6.06
N PRO A 11 -9.94 17.58 7.24
CA PRO A 11 -9.38 16.23 7.34
C PRO A 11 -10.26 15.14 6.73
N SER A 12 -11.59 15.23 6.87
CA SER A 12 -12.51 14.24 6.29
C SER A 12 -12.54 14.31 4.77
N GLU A 13 -12.64 15.52 4.20
CA GLU A 13 -12.60 15.72 2.74
C GLU A 13 -11.26 15.26 2.12
N ARG A 14 -10.16 15.32 2.89
CA ARG A 14 -8.88 14.76 2.44
C ARG A 14 -8.91 13.24 2.38
N LEU A 15 -9.60 12.57 3.29
CA LEU A 15 -9.76 11.12 3.25
C LEU A 15 -10.63 10.71 2.05
N GLU A 16 -11.73 11.41 1.82
CA GLU A 16 -12.59 11.21 0.64
C GLU A 16 -11.81 11.44 -0.66
N LEU A 17 -10.96 12.48 -0.71
CA LEU A 17 -10.08 12.71 -1.86
C LEU A 17 -9.06 11.56 -2.05
N ILE A 18 -8.47 11.04 -0.97
CA ILE A 18 -7.55 9.90 -1.05
C ILE A 18 -8.26 8.68 -1.64
N GLU A 19 -9.47 8.39 -1.19
CA GLU A 19 -10.29 7.29 -1.71
C GLU A 19 -10.62 7.49 -3.18
N ALA A 20 -11.13 8.67 -3.57
CA ALA A 20 -11.45 8.98 -4.95
C ALA A 20 -10.23 8.91 -5.89
N LEU A 21 -9.07 9.39 -5.42
CA LEU A 21 -7.82 9.26 -6.18
C LEU A 21 -7.40 7.79 -6.32
N TRP A 22 -7.55 7.00 -5.26
CA TRP A 22 -7.24 5.58 -5.31
C TRP A 22 -8.14 4.81 -6.27
N GLU A 23 -9.45 5.09 -6.26
CA GLU A 23 -10.42 4.49 -7.18
C GLU A 23 -10.25 4.95 -8.62
N SER A 24 -9.64 6.11 -8.85
CA SER A 24 -9.40 6.65 -10.20
C SER A 24 -8.25 5.97 -10.96
N LEU A 25 -7.49 5.08 -10.31
CA LEU A 25 -6.31 4.44 -10.87
C LEU A 25 -6.60 2.97 -11.16
N ASP A 26 -6.26 2.53 -12.37
CA ASP A 26 -6.18 1.12 -12.71
C ASP A 26 -4.75 0.60 -12.50
N GLY A 27 -4.61 -0.69 -12.16
CA GLY A 27 -3.29 -1.31 -12.00
C GLY A 27 -2.43 -1.27 -13.27
N ALA A 28 -3.04 -1.05 -14.43
CA ALA A 28 -2.36 -0.87 -15.70
C ALA A 28 -1.75 0.54 -15.89
N ASP A 29 -2.20 1.54 -15.13
CA ASP A 29 -1.68 2.91 -15.22
C ASP A 29 -0.25 3.02 -14.67
N VAL A 30 0.09 2.15 -13.72
CA VAL A 30 1.42 2.07 -13.11
C VAL A 30 1.88 0.61 -13.10
N PRO A 31 2.26 0.07 -14.27
CA PRO A 31 2.66 -1.33 -14.35
C PRO A 31 3.98 -1.54 -13.59
N PRO A 32 4.17 -2.72 -12.96
CA PRO A 32 5.43 -3.05 -12.34
C PRO A 32 6.54 -3.12 -13.40
N THR A 33 7.79 -2.85 -12.99
CA THR A 33 8.93 -3.21 -13.83
C THR A 33 9.00 -4.72 -14.03
N LYS A 34 9.74 -5.18 -15.04
CA LYS A 34 9.91 -6.61 -15.30
C LYS A 34 10.42 -7.35 -14.07
N GLU A 35 11.41 -6.79 -13.40
CA GLU A 35 12.02 -7.36 -12.20
C GLU A 35 11.05 -7.40 -11.02
N GLN A 36 10.20 -6.37 -10.88
CA GLN A 36 9.14 -6.35 -9.87
C GLN A 36 8.07 -7.41 -10.16
N GLY A 37 7.68 -7.57 -11.43
CA GLY A 37 6.74 -8.62 -11.86
C GLY A 37 7.28 -10.02 -11.56
N GLU A 38 8.53 -10.31 -11.95
CA GLU A 38 9.18 -11.59 -11.67
C GLU A 38 9.27 -11.88 -10.15
N GLU A 39 9.54 -10.87 -9.33
CA GLU A 39 9.57 -11.02 -7.88
C GLU A 39 8.17 -11.29 -7.28
N LEU A 40 7.12 -10.63 -7.81
CA LEU A 40 5.75 -10.90 -7.40
C LEU A 40 5.34 -12.33 -7.76
N ASP A 41 5.63 -12.77 -8.98
CA ASP A 41 5.36 -14.13 -9.43
C ASP A 41 6.06 -15.18 -8.54
N ARG A 42 7.34 -14.94 -8.21
CA ARG A 42 8.10 -15.79 -7.29
C ARG A 42 7.44 -15.89 -5.91
N ARG A 43 7.03 -14.75 -5.33
CA ARG A 43 6.39 -14.71 -4.01
C ARG A 43 5.02 -15.36 -3.99
N LEU A 44 4.23 -15.18 -5.05
CA LEU A 44 2.94 -15.82 -5.18
C LEU A 44 3.10 -17.35 -5.28
N ALA A 45 4.11 -17.82 -6.00
CA ALA A 45 4.40 -19.25 -6.12
C ALA A 45 4.85 -19.90 -4.80
N THR A 46 5.46 -19.15 -3.88
CA THR A 46 5.96 -19.65 -2.59
C THR A 46 5.10 -19.26 -1.39
N ALA A 47 4.01 -18.52 -1.59
CA ALA A 47 3.25 -17.88 -0.51
C ALA A 47 2.82 -18.85 0.61
N ASP A 48 2.28 -20.01 0.27
CA ASP A 48 1.83 -21.01 1.25
C ASP A 48 3.01 -21.62 2.03
N ALA A 49 4.14 -21.84 1.35
CA ALA A 49 5.35 -22.38 1.96
C ALA A 49 6.05 -21.35 2.85
N ASP A 50 5.93 -20.06 2.51
CA ASP A 50 6.52 -18.94 3.25
C ASP A 50 5.66 -18.54 4.46
N LEU A 51 4.37 -18.90 4.49
CA LEU A 51 3.43 -18.53 5.55
C LEU A 51 3.91 -18.86 6.96
N PRO A 52 4.50 -20.04 7.26
CA PRO A 52 5.03 -20.36 8.58
C PRO A 52 6.18 -19.44 9.03
N SER A 53 6.90 -18.83 8.08
CA SER A 53 7.97 -17.86 8.34
C SER A 53 7.50 -16.40 8.32
N SER A 54 6.22 -16.16 8.05
CA SER A 54 5.64 -14.83 7.98
C SER A 54 5.36 -14.27 9.38
N VAL A 55 5.44 -12.94 9.51
CA VAL A 55 5.07 -12.25 10.75
C VAL A 55 3.58 -11.91 10.70
N PRO A 56 2.78 -12.30 11.71
CA PRO A 56 1.38 -11.91 11.78
C PRO A 56 1.19 -10.39 11.75
N TRP A 57 0.15 -9.94 11.06
CA TRP A 57 -0.16 -8.51 10.94
C TRP A 57 -0.34 -7.85 12.32
N GLU A 58 -0.94 -8.57 13.26
CA GLU A 58 -1.19 -8.10 14.62
C GLU A 58 0.12 -7.76 15.35
N THR A 59 1.19 -8.53 15.11
CA THR A 59 2.51 -8.29 15.68
C THR A 59 3.08 -6.99 15.14
N ILE A 60 3.12 -6.82 13.81
CA ILE A 60 3.63 -5.60 13.17
C ILE A 60 2.81 -4.37 13.56
N ARG A 61 1.48 -4.50 13.59
CA ARG A 61 0.57 -3.42 14.02
C ARG A 61 0.82 -3.03 15.48
N GLY A 62 1.06 -4.00 16.36
CA GLY A 62 1.39 -3.76 17.76
C GLY A 62 2.73 -3.02 17.94
N GLU A 63 3.76 -3.45 17.21
CA GLU A 63 5.07 -2.78 17.19
C GLU A 63 4.97 -1.34 16.68
N ALA A 64 4.24 -1.12 15.59
CA ALA A 64 4.02 0.21 15.03
C ALA A 64 3.28 1.11 16.03
N ALA A 65 2.20 0.62 16.65
CA ALA A 65 1.45 1.39 17.64
C ALA A 65 2.31 1.78 18.86
N ASN A 66 3.22 0.92 19.29
CA ASN A 66 4.15 1.23 20.39
C ASN A 66 5.24 2.24 19.99
N ARG A 67 5.60 2.33 18.71
CA ARG A 67 6.60 3.28 18.20
C ARG A 67 6.08 4.71 18.10
N TYR A 68 4.78 4.89 17.92
CA TYR A 68 4.13 6.20 17.74
C TYR A 68 3.28 6.64 18.95
N ARG A 69 3.50 6.01 20.11
CA ARG A 69 3.04 6.48 21.42
C ARG A 69 4.12 7.34 22.07
#